data_AF-A0A6B3H6I6-F1
#
_entry.id   AF-A0A6B3H6I6-F1
#
_cell.length_a   1.000
_cell.length_b   1.000
_cell.length_c   1.000
_cell.angle_alpha   90.00
_cell.angle_beta   90.00
_cell.angle_gamma   90.00
#
_symmetry.space_group_name_H-M   'P 1'
#
loop_
_entity.id
_entity.type
_entity.pdbx_description
1 polymer ?
#
loop_
_entity_poly.entity_id
_entity_poly.type
_entity_poly.pdbx_seq_one_letter_code
_entity_poly.pdbx_strand_id
1 'polypeptide(L)' 'KKWPVVEPVAKNAVDGVTTKGFVTFDRPDGIKQQTIDCWPIYTFAGDKKPGDTNGQGVGGTWYAVSPDSELVGATK' A
#
# COMPACT_ATOMS: atom_id res chain seq x y z
N LYS A 1 7.38 14.77 -1.14
CA LYS A 1 6.59 14.00 -2.14
C LYS A 1 5.23 13.68 -1.52
N LYS A 2 4.13 13.78 -2.29
CA LYS A 2 2.77 13.53 -1.75
C LYS A 2 2.48 12.04 -1.51
N TRP A 3 3.12 11.16 -2.29
CA TRP A 3 2.95 9.72 -2.25
C TRP A 3 4.32 9.02 -2.24
N PRO A 4 4.93 8.80 -1.07
CA PRO A 4 6.15 8.02 -0.96
C PRO A 4 5.89 6.55 -1.31
N VAL A 5 6.82 5.95 -2.07
CA VAL A 5 6.81 4.53 -2.43
C VAL A 5 7.07 3.68 -1.18
N VAL A 6 6.38 2.55 -1.06
CA VAL A 6 6.68 1.55 -0.03
C VAL A 6 7.69 0.55 -0.58
N GLU A 7 8.83 0.45 0.10
CA GLU A 7 9.85 -0.55 -0.19
C GLU A 7 9.32 -1.97 0.09
N PRO A 8 9.87 -3.01 -0.57
CA PRO A 8 9.44 -4.38 -0.35
C PRO A 8 9.59 -4.80 1.11
N VAL A 9 8.56 -5.42 1.67
CA VAL A 9 8.56 -5.88 3.05
C VAL A 9 8.56 -7.40 3.07
N ALA A 10 9.43 -7.99 3.88
CA ALA A 10 9.48 -9.43 4.05
C ALA A 10 8.17 -9.93 4.71
N LYS A 11 7.64 -11.06 4.24
CA LYS A 11 6.36 -11.61 4.73
C LYS A 11 6.34 -11.91 6.23
N ASN A 12 7.50 -12.22 6.82
CA ASN A 12 7.65 -12.47 8.25
C ASN A 12 7.86 -11.19 9.09
N ALA A 13 7.95 -10.03 8.44
CA ALA A 13 8.11 -8.73 9.11
C ALA A 13 6.78 -7.97 9.26
N VAL A 14 5.67 -8.56 8.80
CA VAL A 14 4.31 -8.01 8.96
C VAL A 14 3.51 -8.91 9.89
N ASP A 15 2.92 -8.31 10.93
CA ASP A 15 2.08 -9.00 11.90
C ASP A 15 0.61 -8.62 11.67
N GLY A 16 -0.29 -9.59 11.78
CA GLY A 16 -1.73 -9.40 11.56
C GLY A 16 -2.15 -9.04 10.13
N VAL A 17 -1.27 -9.19 9.13
CA VAL A 17 -1.55 -8.88 7.71
C VAL A 17 -1.50 -10.14 6.86
N THR A 18 -2.53 -10.35 6.04
CA THR A 18 -2.57 -11.42 5.04
C THR A 18 -1.53 -11.14 3.95
N THR A 19 -0.52 -12.00 3.85
CA THR A 19 0.58 -11.84 2.87
C THR A 19 0.29 -12.49 1.50
N LYS A 20 -0.95 -12.92 1.28
CA LYS A 20 -1.40 -13.43 -0.02
C LYS A 20 -1.32 -12.31 -1.05
N GLY A 21 -0.70 -12.59 -2.20
CA GLY A 21 -0.55 -11.60 -3.26
C GLY A 21 0.55 -10.55 -2.99
N PHE A 22 1.35 -10.68 -1.93
CA PHE A 22 2.55 -9.86 -1.76
C PHE A 22 3.57 -10.20 -2.85
N VAL A 23 3.82 -9.23 -3.72
CA VAL A 23 4.78 -9.32 -4.82
C VAL A 23 5.68 -8.09 -4.79
N THR A 24 6.91 -8.25 -5.24
CA THR A 24 7.83 -7.13 -5.45
C THR A 24 7.75 -6.70 -6.91
N PHE A 25 7.53 -5.41 -7.14
CA PHE A 25 7.57 -4.82 -8.47
C PHE A 25 8.89 -4.09 -8.69
N ASP A 26 9.68 -4.55 -9.65
CA ASP A 26 10.88 -3.87 -10.13
C ASP A 26 10.46 -2.76 -11.09
N ARG A 27 10.53 -1.51 -10.62
CA ARG A 27 10.11 -0.35 -11.41
C ARG A 27 11.19 0.02 -12.45
N PRO A 28 10.80 0.66 -13.56
CA PRO A 28 11.76 1.15 -14.57
C PRO A 28 12.76 2.19 -14.04
N ASP A 29 12.45 2.86 -12.92
CA ASP A 29 13.34 3.82 -12.25
C ASP A 29 14.39 3.16 -11.33
N GLY A 30 14.46 1.82 -11.33
CA GLY A 30 15.41 1.03 -10.53
C GLY A 30 14.98 0.83 -9.07
N ILE A 31 13.84 1.38 -8.66
CA ILE A 31 13.32 1.25 -7.31
C ILE A 31 12.46 -0.02 -7.22
N LYS A 32 12.63 -0.81 -6.17
CA LYS A 32 11.73 -1.91 -5.86
C LYS A 32 10.55 -1.40 -5.05
N GLN A 33 9.35 -1.84 -5.38
CA GLN A 33 8.13 -1.43 -4.70
C GLN A 33 7.33 -2.64 -4.25
N GLN A 34 6.76 -2.57 -3.05
CA GLN A 34 5.79 -3.56 -2.58
C GLN A 34 4.48 -3.43 -3.37
N THR A 35 3.97 -4.56 -3.84
CA THR A 35 2.63 -4.66 -4.41
C THR A 35 1.81 -5.71 -3.66
N ILE A 36 0.50 -5.52 -3.65
CA ILE A 36 -0.47 -6.47 -3.07
C ILE A 36 -1.53 -6.69 -4.13
N ASP A 37 -1.69 -7.94 -4.57
CA ASP A 37 -2.69 -8.31 -5.58
C ASP A 37 -2.63 -7.43 -6.85
N CYS A 38 -1.42 -7.23 -7.38
CA CYS A 38 -1.12 -6.35 -8.53
C CYS A 38 -1.30 -4.84 -8.29
N TRP A 39 -1.64 -4.40 -7.07
CA TRP A 39 -1.75 -2.98 -6.72
C TRP A 39 -0.44 -2.46 -6.10
N PRO A 40 0.20 -1.42 -6.68
CA PRO A 40 1.38 -0.79 -6.09
C PRO A 40 1.03 0.00 -4.83
N ILE A 41 1.75 -0.27 -3.74
CA ILE A 41 1.47 0.33 -2.42
C ILE A 41 2.26 1.62 -2.23
N TYR A 42 1.59 2.64 -1.70
CA TYR A 42 2.14 3.94 -1.37
C TYR A 42 1.73 4.33 0.04
N THR A 43 2.55 5.16 0.70
CA THR A 43 2.10 5.90 1.89
C THR A 43 1.47 7.22 1.45
N PHE A 44 0.58 7.76 2.28
CA PHE A 44 0.05 9.10 2.08
C PHE A 44 0.77 10.08 2.98
N ALA A 45 1.33 11.16 2.42
CA ALA A 45 2.09 12.14 3.19
C ALA A 45 1.26 12.88 4.26
N GLY A 46 -0.08 12.83 4.18
CA GLY A 46 -0.97 13.36 5.21
C GLY A 46 -1.18 12.43 6.41
N ASP A 47 -0.76 11.17 6.32
CA ASP A 47 -0.81 10.22 7.43
C ASP A 47 0.49 10.35 8.22
N LYS A 48 0.39 10.77 9.49
CA LYS A 48 1.54 11.11 10.34
C LYS A 48 1.73 10.15 11.50
N LYS A 49 0.68 9.45 11.90
CA LYS A 49 0.70 8.45 12.98
C LYS A 49 0.02 7.15 12.53
N PRO A 50 0.37 6.01 13.15
CA PRO A 50 -0.35 4.76 12.94
C PRO A 50 -1.86 4.94 13.14
N GLY A 51 -2.65 4.39 12.22
CA GLY A 51 -4.10 4.51 12.22
C GLY A 51 -4.65 5.77 11.54
N ASP A 52 -3.81 6.70 11.09
CA ASP A 52 -4.27 7.77 10.18
C ASP A 52 -4.70 7.17 8.84
N THR A 53 -5.87 7.60 8.36
CA THR A 53 -6.41 7.24 7.04
C THR A 53 -6.85 8.51 6.29
N ASN A 54 -6.08 9.59 6.43
CA ASN A 54 -6.41 10.90 5.84
C ASN A 54 -6.32 10.89 4.31
N GLY A 55 -5.63 9.89 3.75
CA GLY A 55 -5.60 9.66 2.31
C GLY A 55 -6.89 9.09 1.73
N GLN A 56 -7.75 8.44 2.55
CA GLN A 56 -8.90 7.67 2.06
C GLN A 56 -9.83 8.52 1.19
N GLY A 57 -10.07 8.10 -0.04
CA GLY A 57 -10.93 8.79 -1.00
C GLY A 57 -10.34 10.06 -1.61
N VAL A 58 -9.09 10.43 -1.30
CA VAL A 58 -8.45 11.62 -1.87
C VAL A 58 -8.42 11.51 -3.39
N GLY A 59 -9.13 12.43 -4.06
CA GLY A 59 -9.22 12.48 -5.52
C GLY A 59 -9.99 11.32 -6.15
N GLY A 60 -10.74 10.52 -5.37
CA GLY A 60 -11.47 9.35 -5.87
C GLY A 60 -10.59 8.19 -6.35
N THR A 61 -9.27 8.29 -6.16
CA THR A 61 -8.27 7.34 -6.68
C THR A 61 -7.38 6.76 -5.60
N TRP A 62 -7.45 7.29 -4.37
CA TRP A 62 -6.68 6.80 -3.24
C TRP A 62 -7.56 5.98 -2.31
N TYR A 63 -7.18 4.72 -2.09
CA TYR A 63 -7.89 3.79 -1.22
C TYR A 63 -6.87 3.10 -0.30
N ALA A 64 -7.19 3.03 0.98
CA ALA A 64 -6.43 2.28 1.96
C ALA A 64 -6.54 0.78 1.68
N VAL A 65 -5.48 0.04 2.03
CA VAL A 65 -5.48 -1.42 1.96
C VAL A 65 -5.74 -1.96 3.36
N SER A 66 -6.69 -2.88 3.47
CA SER A 66 -7.00 -3.57 4.73
C SER A 66 -5.89 -4.56 5.10
N PRO A 67 -5.83 -5.02 6.37
CA PRO A 67 -4.95 -6.12 6.76
C PRO A 67 -5.21 -7.41 5.98
N ASP A 68 -6.41 -7.57 5.42
CA ASP A 68 -6.79 -8.72 4.60
C ASP A 68 -6.30 -8.61 3.14
N SER A 69 -5.48 -7.60 2.84
CA SER A 69 -4.97 -7.32 1.48
C SER A 69 -6.05 -6.95 0.48
N GLU A 70 -7.11 -6.26 0.94
CA GLU A 70 -8.20 -5.78 0.11
C GLU A 70 -8.27 -4.24 0.11
N LEU A 71 -8.67 -3.65 -1.02
CA LEU A 71 -8.92 -2.20 -1.08
C LEU A 71 -10.18 -1.84 -0.28
N VAL A 72 -10.05 -0.92 0.68
CA VAL A 72 -11.18 -0.46 1.49
C VAL A 72 -12.06 0.47 0.67
N GLY A 73 -13.30 0.04 0.40
CA GLY A 73 -14.32 0.87 -0.24
C GLY A 73 -14.14 1.10 -1.74
N ALA A 74 -13.18 0.45 -2.39
CA ALA A 74 -13.12 0.38 -3.84
C ALA A 74 -14.06 -0.73 -4.33
N THR A 75 -15.05 -0.37 -5.15
CA THR A 75 -15.78 -1.38 -5.93
C THR A 75 -14.85 -1.93 -7.00
N LYS A 76 -14.69 -3.26 -7.05
CA LYS A 76 -13.97 -3.95 -8.13
C LYS A 76 -14.57 -3.63 -9.50
#